data_AF-A0A820I6N5-F1
#
_entry.id   AF-A0A820I6N5-F1
#
_cell.length_a   1.000
_cell.length_b   1.000
_cell.length_c   1.000
_cell.angle_alpha   90.00
_cell.angle_beta   90.00
_cell.angle_gamma   90.00
#
_symmetry.space_group_name_H-M   'P 1'
#
loop_
_entity.id
_entity.type
_entity.pdbx_description
1 polymer ?
#
loop_
_entity_poly.entity_id
_entity_poly.type
_entity_poly.pdbx_seq_one_letter_code
_entity_poly.pdbx_strand_id
1 'polypeptide(L)'
;MKNTLELPQEQLNSIIMDGDDVIETSVEEVVISESAECQRNKFNINVEAYKNSLSLCMREKSMITLPFYNRIIHSLKQKKGGKKTGIDSKFYLWCKLHFKINYSVGVEILCSSKNGNRIAVVEHYYQILQEAHLKTGHGGRDKMRHEITQHYYWIPSK
;
A
#
# COMPACT_ATOMS: atom_id res chain seq x y z
N MET A 1 17.46 -54.43 -31.23
CA MET A 1 18.61 -54.15 -32.10
C MET A 1 18.08 -53.53 -33.38
N LYS A 2 18.52 -52.30 -33.71
CA LYS A 2 18.52 -51.66 -35.05
C LYS A 2 17.13 -51.42 -35.67
N ASN A 3 16.85 -50.39 -36.46
CA ASN A 3 17.36 -49.02 -36.68
C ASN A 3 16.34 -48.44 -37.69
N THR A 4 16.14 -47.12 -37.63
CA THR A 4 15.93 -46.20 -38.77
C THR A 4 14.94 -46.56 -39.89
N LEU A 5 14.01 -45.63 -40.17
CA LEU A 5 13.74 -45.13 -41.53
C LEU A 5 13.03 -43.77 -41.43
N GLU A 6 13.80 -42.70 -41.65
CA GLU A 6 13.28 -41.44 -42.21
C GLU A 6 12.87 -41.66 -43.67
N LEU A 7 12.02 -40.76 -44.17
CA LEU A 7 11.99 -40.10 -45.51
C LEU A 7 10.53 -39.72 -45.89
N PRO A 8 10.25 -38.88 -46.90
CA PRO A 8 10.15 -37.42 -46.80
C PRO A 8 8.89 -36.87 -47.54
N GLN A 9 8.73 -35.55 -47.64
CA GLN A 9 8.53 -34.78 -48.88
C GLN A 9 7.74 -33.48 -48.68
N GLU A 10 8.44 -32.40 -49.05
CA GLU A 10 7.93 -31.13 -49.51
C GLU A 10 6.82 -31.28 -50.57
N GLN A 11 5.84 -30.38 -50.52
CA GLN A 11 5.37 -29.64 -51.71
C GLN A 11 5.08 -28.20 -51.25
N LEU A 12 5.93 -27.21 -51.54
CA LEU A 12 6.03 -26.42 -52.79
C LEU A 12 4.73 -25.69 -53.15
N ASN A 13 4.70 -24.38 -52.87
CA ASN A 13 4.76 -23.29 -53.87
C ASN A 13 4.37 -21.97 -53.15
N SER A 14 5.29 -21.02 -52.90
CA SER A 14 5.97 -20.08 -53.82
C SER A 14 5.03 -19.01 -54.40
N ILE A 15 5.60 -17.82 -54.69
CA ILE A 15 5.05 -16.61 -55.36
C ILE A 15 4.77 -15.47 -54.35
N ILE A 16 5.43 -14.30 -54.30
CA ILE A 16 6.42 -13.57 -55.12
C ILE A 16 7.17 -12.61 -54.18
N MET A 17 8.47 -12.42 -54.40
CA MET A 17 9.19 -11.22 -53.95
C MET A 17 9.18 -10.22 -55.09
N ASP A 18 8.83 -8.95 -54.82
CA ASP A 18 9.33 -7.80 -55.57
C ASP A 18 9.24 -6.53 -54.70
N GLY A 19 10.39 -5.88 -54.51
CA GLY A 19 10.54 -4.41 -54.43
C GLY A 19 10.17 -3.69 -53.14
N ASP A 20 11.19 -3.30 -52.38
CA ASP A 20 11.35 -2.04 -51.62
C ASP A 20 10.10 -1.39 -50.99
N ASP A 21 9.88 -1.63 -49.69
CA ASP A 21 9.67 -0.52 -48.75
C ASP A 21 9.88 -0.96 -47.29
N VAL A 22 10.45 -0.06 -46.51
CA VAL A 22 10.88 -0.25 -45.12
C VAL A 22 9.68 -0.35 -44.19
N ILE A 23 9.55 -1.45 -43.42
CA ILE A 23 9.00 -1.38 -42.07
C ILE A 23 9.86 -2.23 -41.13
N GLU A 24 10.82 -1.54 -40.52
CA GLU A 24 11.52 -1.94 -39.30
C GLU A 24 10.46 -2.29 -38.24
N THR A 25 10.13 -3.58 -38.10
CA THR A 25 9.27 -4.03 -37.01
C THR A 25 10.15 -4.22 -35.80
N SER A 26 10.50 -3.10 -35.16
CA SER A 26 10.99 -3.08 -33.81
C SER A 26 10.03 -3.88 -32.94
N VAL A 27 10.57 -4.88 -32.26
CA VAL A 27 9.87 -5.68 -31.26
C VAL A 27 9.47 -4.71 -30.15
N GLU A 28 8.28 -4.12 -30.24
CA GLU A 28 7.70 -3.36 -29.14
C GLU A 28 7.55 -4.35 -27.99
N GLU A 29 8.41 -4.17 -27.00
CA GLU A 29 8.31 -4.79 -25.70
C GLU A 29 6.89 -4.46 -25.19
N VAL A 30 6.00 -5.45 -25.25
CA VAL A 30 4.63 -5.32 -24.73
C VAL A 30 4.75 -5.21 -23.21
N VAL A 31 4.95 -3.99 -22.74
CA VAL A 31 4.83 -3.64 -21.32
C VAL A 31 3.36 -3.79 -21.00
N ILE A 32 2.96 -4.99 -20.56
CA ILE A 32 1.63 -5.23 -20.00
C ILE A 32 1.54 -4.32 -18.77
N SER A 33 0.94 -3.15 -18.95
CA SER A 33 0.72 -2.19 -17.88
C SER A 33 -0.22 -2.83 -16.88
N GLU A 34 0.34 -3.31 -15.78
CA GLU A 34 -0.42 -3.97 -14.74
C GLU A 34 -1.48 -3.01 -14.19
N SER A 35 -2.75 -3.46 -14.19
CA SER A 35 -3.87 -2.65 -13.68
C SER A 35 -3.59 -2.14 -12.27
N ALA A 36 -4.00 -0.89 -11.98
CA ALA A 36 -3.87 -0.28 -10.66
C ALA A 36 -4.47 -1.16 -9.54
N GLU A 37 -5.52 -1.93 -9.86
CA GLU A 37 -6.12 -2.88 -8.92
C GLU A 37 -5.18 -4.06 -8.61
N CYS A 38 -4.48 -4.58 -9.60
CA CYS A 38 -3.50 -5.64 -9.39
C CYS A 38 -2.32 -5.14 -8.53
N GLN A 39 -1.82 -3.93 -8.81
CA GLN A 39 -0.76 -3.31 -8.02
C GLN A 39 -1.18 -3.11 -6.55
N ARG A 40 -2.41 -2.65 -6.32
CA ARG A 40 -2.99 -2.52 -4.97
C ARG A 40 -3.12 -3.87 -4.28
N ASN A 41 -3.55 -4.91 -4.99
CA ASN A 41 -3.68 -6.26 -4.43
C ASN A 41 -2.31 -6.84 -4.03
N LYS A 42 -1.29 -6.71 -4.88
CA LYS A 42 0.09 -7.08 -4.56
C LYS A 42 0.59 -6.34 -3.32
N PHE A 43 0.34 -5.04 -3.24
CA PHE A 43 0.68 -4.24 -2.06
C PHE A 43 0.00 -4.76 -0.80
N ASN A 44 -1.32 -5.01 -0.85
CA ASN A 44 -2.07 -5.50 0.30
C ASN A 44 -1.59 -6.88 0.77
N ILE A 45 -1.22 -7.78 -0.15
CA ILE A 45 -0.61 -9.07 0.18
C ILE A 45 0.68 -8.86 0.97
N ASN A 46 1.54 -7.93 0.54
CA ASN A 46 2.80 -7.62 1.24
C ASN A 46 2.56 -7.00 2.62
N VAL A 47 1.58 -6.12 2.75
CA VAL A 47 1.19 -5.50 4.03
C VAL A 47 0.69 -6.56 5.02
N GLU A 48 -0.15 -7.49 4.58
CA GLU A 48 -0.65 -8.58 5.44
C GLU A 48 0.47 -9.58 5.79
N ALA A 49 1.37 -9.90 4.85
CA ALA A 49 2.55 -10.71 5.14
C ALA A 49 3.43 -10.05 6.23
N TYR A 50 3.70 -8.76 6.11
CA TYR A 50 4.43 -7.99 7.13
C TYR A 50 3.72 -8.01 8.48
N LYS A 51 2.41 -7.73 8.49
CA LYS A 51 1.57 -7.76 9.70
C LYS A 51 1.55 -9.14 10.38
N ASN A 52 1.62 -10.21 9.59
CA ASN A 52 1.69 -11.58 10.10
C ASN A 52 3.06 -11.96 10.65
N SER A 53 4.13 -11.29 10.20
CA SER A 53 5.48 -11.45 10.78
C SER A 53 5.61 -10.81 12.17
N LEU A 54 4.70 -9.90 12.55
CA LEU A 54 4.69 -9.27 13.87
C LEU A 54 4.02 -10.15 14.93
N SER A 55 4.53 -10.09 16.17
CA SER A 55 3.87 -10.73 17.31
C SER A 55 2.46 -10.16 17.53
N LEU A 56 1.55 -10.97 18.09
CA LEU A 56 0.14 -10.58 18.29
C LEU A 56 0.00 -9.28 19.10
N CYS A 57 0.83 -9.09 20.13
CA CYS A 57 0.83 -7.88 20.97
C CYS A 57 1.32 -6.62 20.21
N MET A 58 2.22 -6.80 19.24
CA MET A 58 2.76 -5.69 18.46
C MET A 58 1.88 -5.33 17.27
N ARG A 59 1.11 -6.29 16.73
CA ARG A 59 0.33 -6.11 15.50
C ARG A 59 -0.62 -4.92 15.56
N GLU A 60 -1.48 -4.84 16.58
CA GLU A 60 -2.49 -3.79 16.70
C GLU A 60 -1.86 -2.40 16.96
N LYS A 61 -0.75 -2.36 17.70
CA LYS A 61 -0.09 -1.10 18.07
C LYS A 61 0.93 -0.60 17.05
N SER A 62 1.45 -1.46 16.20
CA SER A 62 2.40 -1.10 15.14
C SER A 62 1.69 -0.63 13.88
N MET A 63 0.52 -1.18 13.59
CA MET A 63 -0.23 -0.92 12.36
C MET A 63 -1.70 -0.66 12.70
N ILE A 64 -2.09 0.60 12.66
CA ILE A 64 -3.44 1.04 13.05
C ILE A 64 -4.43 0.70 11.93
N THR A 65 -5.26 -0.31 12.13
CA THR A 65 -6.38 -0.62 11.23
C THR A 65 -7.54 0.33 11.46
N LEU A 66 -8.47 0.43 10.51
CA LEU A 66 -9.65 1.29 10.66
C LEU A 66 -10.51 0.94 11.89
N PRO A 67 -10.79 -0.35 12.21
CA PRO A 67 -11.47 -0.70 13.46
C PRO A 67 -10.73 -0.23 14.71
N PHE A 68 -9.40 -0.35 14.73
CA PHE A 68 -8.60 0.07 15.88
C PHE A 68 -8.52 1.59 15.99
N TYR A 69 -8.43 2.30 14.87
CA TYR A 69 -8.55 3.75 14.78
C TYR A 69 -9.86 4.26 15.42
N ASN A 70 -10.99 3.64 15.06
CA ASN A 70 -12.29 3.99 15.62
C ASN A 70 -12.37 3.69 17.13
N ARG A 71 -11.77 2.59 17.59
CA ARG A 71 -11.65 2.27 19.01
C ARG A 71 -10.84 3.31 19.77
N ILE A 72 -9.77 3.84 19.19
CA ILE A 72 -8.97 4.94 19.78
C ILE A 72 -9.82 6.21 19.89
N ILE A 73 -10.50 6.62 18.82
CA ILE A 73 -11.40 7.79 18.86
C ILE A 73 -12.46 7.61 19.94
N HIS A 74 -13.13 6.46 19.96
CA HIS A 74 -14.13 6.14 20.97
C HIS A 74 -13.56 6.26 22.38
N SER A 75 -12.36 5.73 22.62
CA SER A 75 -11.64 5.82 23.88
C SER A 75 -11.37 7.26 24.31
N LEU A 76 -10.86 8.10 23.40
CA LEU A 76 -10.55 9.50 23.68
C LEU A 76 -11.80 10.36 23.97
N LYS A 77 -12.94 10.02 23.38
CA LYS A 77 -14.21 10.74 23.59
C LYS A 77 -14.88 10.43 24.92
N GLN A 78 -14.47 9.37 25.61
CA GLN A 78 -15.07 9.05 26.90
C GLN A 78 -14.75 10.13 27.94
N LYS A 79 -15.80 10.75 28.51
CA LYS A 79 -15.66 11.72 29.60
C LYS A 79 -15.17 10.99 30.86
N LYS A 80 -14.30 11.65 31.63
CA LYS A 80 -13.79 11.19 32.94
C LYS A 80 -14.87 11.11 34.05
N GLY A 81 -16.15 11.09 33.70
CA GLY A 81 -17.30 11.23 34.59
C GLY A 81 -18.02 9.90 34.82
N GLY A 82 -17.51 9.12 35.78
CA GLY A 82 -18.30 8.21 36.63
C GLY A 82 -18.93 6.94 36.03
N LYS A 83 -19.13 6.82 34.72
CA LYS A 83 -19.72 5.60 34.13
C LYS A 83 -18.63 4.62 33.71
N LYS A 84 -18.83 3.32 34.00
CA LYS A 84 -17.98 2.24 33.47
C LYS A 84 -18.16 2.20 31.95
N THR A 85 -17.21 2.77 31.21
CA THR A 85 -17.24 2.83 29.74
C THR A 85 -16.88 1.50 29.08
N GLY A 86 -16.54 0.47 29.87
CA GLY A 86 -16.06 -0.82 29.36
C GLY A 86 -14.66 -0.77 28.74
N ILE A 87 -13.99 0.39 28.80
CA ILE A 87 -12.66 0.59 28.24
C ILE A 87 -11.60 0.28 29.28
N ASP A 88 -10.64 -0.57 28.92
CA ASP A 88 -9.46 -0.84 29.73
C ASP A 88 -8.68 0.44 30.03
N SER A 89 -8.34 0.64 31.31
CA SER A 89 -7.70 1.89 31.78
C SER A 89 -6.30 2.07 31.21
N LYS A 90 -5.54 0.99 30.99
CA LYS A 90 -4.21 1.04 30.38
C LYS A 90 -4.33 1.45 28.91
N PHE A 91 -5.31 0.91 28.18
CA PHE A 91 -5.60 1.30 26.81
C PHE A 91 -6.01 2.77 26.71
N TYR A 92 -6.89 3.27 27.60
CA TYR A 92 -7.27 4.69 27.62
C TYR A 92 -6.07 5.61 27.88
N LEU A 93 -5.24 5.28 28.88
CA LEU A 93 -4.04 6.06 29.18
C LEU A 93 -3.06 6.07 28.00
N TRP A 94 -2.85 4.91 27.36
CA TRP A 94 -2.05 4.81 26.14
C TRP A 94 -2.62 5.68 25.01
N CYS A 95 -3.93 5.64 24.78
CA CYS A 95 -4.57 6.46 23.76
C CYS A 95 -4.31 7.96 24.01
N LYS A 96 -4.52 8.40 25.26
CA LYS A 96 -4.33 9.80 25.66
C LYS A 96 -2.87 10.26 25.54
N LEU A 97 -1.92 9.36 25.79
CA LEU A 97 -0.49 9.67 25.69
C LEU A 97 -0.05 9.87 24.23
N HIS A 98 -0.58 9.06 23.31
CA HIS A 98 -0.08 9.01 21.94
C HIS A 98 -0.93 9.78 20.92
N PHE A 99 -2.21 10.02 21.22
CA PHE A 99 -3.14 10.58 20.25
C PHE A 99 -3.98 11.71 20.80
N LYS A 100 -4.45 12.55 19.88
CA LYS A 100 -5.42 13.61 20.09
C LYS A 100 -6.41 13.65 18.93
N ILE A 101 -7.64 14.08 19.20
CA ILE A 101 -8.63 14.35 18.16
C ILE A 101 -8.48 15.82 17.75
N ASN A 102 -8.28 16.06 16.47
CA ASN A 102 -8.33 17.37 15.85
C ASN A 102 -9.54 17.47 14.92
N TYR A 103 -9.93 18.69 14.56
CA TYR A 103 -11.00 18.95 13.59
C TYR A 103 -10.41 19.59 12.34
N SER A 104 -10.76 19.07 11.18
CA SER A 104 -10.34 19.60 9.88
C SER A 104 -11.53 19.55 8.94
N VAL A 105 -11.96 20.71 8.43
CA VAL A 105 -13.10 20.82 7.50
C VAL A 105 -14.38 20.13 8.04
N GLY A 106 -14.66 20.31 9.34
CA GLY A 106 -15.83 19.71 9.99
C GLY A 106 -15.72 18.20 10.27
N VAL A 107 -14.59 17.56 9.94
CA VAL A 107 -14.34 16.13 10.18
C VAL A 107 -13.34 15.95 11.31
N GLU A 108 -13.61 14.98 12.18
CA GLU A 108 -12.69 14.56 13.24
C GLU A 108 -11.56 13.71 12.67
N ILE A 109 -10.32 14.10 12.97
CA ILE A 109 -9.12 13.40 12.55
C ILE A 109 -8.29 13.05 13.77
N LEU A 110 -7.87 11.78 13.86
CA LEU A 110 -6.94 11.33 14.86
C LEU A 110 -5.53 11.79 14.46
N CYS A 111 -4.89 12.51 15.36
CA CYS A 111 -3.55 13.05 15.18
C CYS A 111 -2.61 12.52 16.27
N SER A 112 -1.33 12.45 15.95
CA SER A 112 -0.27 12.17 16.92
C SER A 112 -0.17 13.30 17.94
N SER A 113 -0.09 12.95 19.21
CA SER A 113 0.19 13.93 20.28
C SER A 113 1.60 14.49 20.19
N LYS A 114 2.54 13.78 19.55
CA LYS A 114 3.96 14.17 19.46
C LYS A 114 4.22 15.29 18.46
N ASN A 115 3.69 15.18 17.24
CA ASN A 115 3.97 16.11 16.14
C ASN A 115 2.72 16.70 15.49
N GLY A 116 1.51 16.27 15.87
CA GLY A 116 0.26 16.77 15.30
C GLY A 116 -0.13 16.16 13.96
N ASN A 117 0.73 15.35 13.34
CA ASN A 117 0.45 14.69 12.07
C ASN A 117 -0.70 13.69 12.18
N ARG A 118 -1.38 13.45 11.07
CA ARG A 118 -2.51 12.52 10.99
C ARG A 118 -2.05 11.09 11.22
N ILE A 119 -2.81 10.31 11.96
CA ILE A 119 -2.52 8.88 12.12
C ILE A 119 -2.89 8.17 10.82
N ALA A 120 -1.92 7.50 10.22
CA ALA A 120 -2.16 6.69 9.04
C ALA A 120 -2.90 5.41 9.41
N VAL A 121 -3.86 5.06 8.57
CA VAL A 121 -4.65 3.84 8.66
C VAL A 121 -4.15 2.86 7.60
N VAL A 122 -3.95 1.60 7.97
CA VAL A 122 -3.34 0.57 7.09
C VAL A 122 -4.04 0.47 5.75
N GLU A 123 -5.37 0.49 5.77
CA GLU A 123 -6.24 0.41 4.61
C GLU A 123 -6.01 1.58 3.61
N HIS A 124 -5.44 2.69 4.07
CA HIS A 124 -5.12 3.86 3.24
C HIS A 124 -3.64 3.94 2.84
N TYR A 125 -2.77 3.02 3.28
CA TYR A 125 -1.32 3.11 3.00
C TYR A 125 -1.02 3.19 1.51
N TYR A 126 -1.68 2.37 0.67
CA TYR A 126 -1.47 2.39 -0.77
C TYR A 126 -1.74 3.77 -1.37
N GLN A 127 -2.88 4.39 -0.99
CA GLN A 127 -3.25 5.73 -1.46
C GLN A 127 -2.27 6.79 -0.96
N ILE A 128 -1.87 6.75 0.32
CA ILE A 128 -0.90 7.70 0.89
C ILE A 128 0.44 7.62 0.14
N LEU A 129 0.92 6.41 -0.14
CA LEU A 129 2.17 6.20 -0.87
C LEU A 129 2.05 6.67 -2.32
N GLN A 130 0.95 6.35 -3.00
CA GLN A 130 0.70 6.78 -4.38
C GLN A 130 0.63 8.30 -4.50
N GLU A 131 -0.11 8.97 -3.62
CA GLU A 131 -0.20 10.43 -3.58
C GLU A 131 1.16 11.08 -3.31
N ALA A 132 1.93 10.55 -2.36
CA ALA A 132 3.27 11.06 -2.07
C ALA A 132 4.22 10.85 -3.26
N HIS A 133 4.13 9.70 -3.94
CA HIS A 133 4.93 9.44 -5.14
C HIS A 133 4.62 10.45 -6.26
N LEU A 134 3.33 10.75 -6.49
CA LEU A 134 2.90 11.77 -7.45
C LEU A 134 3.37 13.18 -7.05
N LYS A 135 3.13 13.59 -5.79
CA LYS A 135 3.52 14.91 -5.27
C LYS A 135 5.02 15.17 -5.34
N THR A 136 5.83 14.12 -5.13
CA THR A 136 7.29 14.25 -5.20
C THR A 136 7.84 14.21 -6.62
N GLY A 137 6.98 14.11 -7.64
CA GLY A 137 7.36 14.05 -9.05
C GLY A 137 8.04 12.73 -9.39
N HIS A 138 7.42 11.61 -8.98
CA HIS A 138 7.99 10.27 -9.07
C HIS A 138 9.33 10.13 -8.34
N GLY A 139 9.48 10.86 -7.23
CA GLY A 139 10.69 10.84 -6.42
C GLY A 139 10.97 9.45 -5.85
N GLY A 140 12.26 9.18 -5.62
CA GLY A 140 12.69 7.96 -4.94
C GLY A 140 12.20 7.87 -3.49
N ARG A 141 12.49 6.73 -2.86
CA ARG A 141 12.05 6.35 -1.50
C ARG A 141 12.24 7.47 -0.47
N ASP A 142 13.42 8.08 -0.41
CA ASP A 142 13.76 9.02 0.66
C ASP A 142 13.00 10.35 0.52
N LYS A 143 12.77 10.81 -0.72
CA LYS A 143 11.97 12.01 -1.01
C LYS A 143 10.50 11.77 -0.66
N MET A 144 9.96 10.62 -1.08
CA MET A 144 8.60 10.22 -0.74
C MET A 144 8.43 10.05 0.78
N ARG A 145 9.41 9.45 1.46
CA ARG A 145 9.39 9.30 2.91
C ARG A 145 9.37 10.66 3.60
N HIS A 146 10.19 11.61 3.14
CA HIS A 146 10.18 12.97 3.67
C HIS A 146 8.78 13.59 3.56
N GLU A 147 8.18 13.56 2.37
CA GLU A 147 6.82 14.05 2.11
C GLU A 147 5.78 13.42 3.05
N ILE A 148 5.79 12.09 3.16
CA ILE A 148 4.85 11.37 4.04
C ILE A 148 5.01 11.81 5.49
N THR A 149 6.26 11.93 5.97
CA THR A 149 6.52 12.30 7.37
C THR A 149 6.15 13.75 7.70
N GLN A 150 5.88 14.61 6.72
CA GLN A 150 5.33 15.95 6.96
C GLN A 150 3.83 15.91 7.30
N HIS A 151 3.11 14.87 6.88
CA HIS A 151 1.63 14.85 6.94
C HIS A 151 1.07 13.72 7.80
N TYR A 152 1.75 12.57 7.79
CA TYR A 152 1.30 11.35 8.45
C TYR A 152 2.26 10.93 9.55
N TYR A 153 1.74 10.11 10.45
CA TYR A 153 2.49 9.44 11.51
C TYR A 153 1.94 8.02 11.66
N TRP A 154 2.69 7.16 12.36
CA TRP A 154 2.34 5.75 12.57
C TRP A 154 2.42 4.83 11.33
N ILE A 155 3.25 5.21 10.34
CA ILE A 155 3.58 4.37 9.18
C ILE A 155 4.91 3.65 9.47
N PRO A 156 4.97 2.30 9.34
CA PRO A 156 6.21 1.55 9.48
C PRO A 156 7.30 2.07 8.56
N SER A 157 8.54 2.16 9.07
CA SER A 157 9.69 2.65 8.29
C SER A 157 10.43 1.56 7.52
N LYS A 158 10.02 0.30 7.67
CA LYS A 158 10.63 -0.87 7.05
C LYS A 158 9.59 -1.61 6.23
#